data_AF-A0A101CRT7-F1
#
_entry.id   AF-A0A101CRT7-F1
#
_cell.length_a   1.000
_cell.length_b   1.000
_cell.length_c   1.000
_cell.angle_alpha   90.00
_cell.angle_beta   90.00
_cell.angle_gamma   90.00
#
_symmetry.space_group_name_H-M   'P 1'
#
loop_
_entity.id
_entity.type
_entity.pdbx_description
1 polymer ?
#
loop_
_entity_poly.entity_id
_entity_poly.type
_entity_poly.pdbx_seq_one_letter_code
_entity_poly.pdbx_strand_id
1 'polypeptide(L)'
;MLNKGLRDEEAIRIDNVLKTLRSLDFVPQPLKDDTKFDIENQLKELALNIETLISYQNNELIALLCRLHLDFNQLEQFADFLIDFSKVENYNFEEKALAIYQYVQQESKVFSFGINAKIASLKNK
;
A
#
# COMPACT_ATOMS: atom_id res chain seq x y z
N MET A 1 18.31 23.03 10.07
CA MET A 1 17.47 22.17 10.94
C MET A 1 15.97 22.41 10.74
N LEU A 2 15.51 22.82 9.53
CA LEU A 2 14.09 23.04 9.20
C LEU A 2 13.38 21.81 8.59
N ASN A 3 14.13 20.82 8.08
CA ASN A 3 13.56 19.68 7.36
C ASN A 3 13.20 18.46 8.21
N LYS A 4 13.63 18.38 9.48
CA LYS A 4 13.37 17.18 10.30
C LYS A 4 11.93 17.13 10.78
N GLY A 5 11.40 18.25 11.31
CA GLY A 5 10.01 18.32 11.77
C GLY A 5 8.98 18.08 10.67
N LEU A 6 9.16 18.69 9.50
CA LEU A 6 8.26 18.50 8.35
C LEU A 6 8.21 17.05 7.86
N ARG A 7 9.36 16.36 7.84
CA ARG A 7 9.43 14.95 7.44
C ARG A 7 8.76 14.03 8.48
N ASP A 8 8.90 14.34 9.76
CA ASP A 8 8.26 13.59 10.83
C ASP A 8 6.73 13.75 10.79
N GLU A 9 6.23 14.96 10.51
CA GLU A 9 4.79 15.23 10.31
C GLU A 9 4.22 14.49 9.08
N GLU A 10 4.96 14.47 7.97
CA GLU A 10 4.57 13.74 6.77
C GLU A 10 4.49 12.23 7.01
N ALA A 11 5.49 11.65 7.68
CA ALA A 11 5.48 10.24 8.04
C ALA A 11 4.30 9.89 8.96
N ILE A 12 4.01 10.72 9.96
CA ILE A 12 2.84 10.55 10.85
C ILE A 12 1.53 10.59 10.04
N ARG A 13 1.43 11.51 9.09
CA ARG A 13 0.25 11.62 8.21
C ARG A 13 0.06 10.34 7.38
N ILE A 14 1.13 9.86 6.74
CA ILE A 14 1.11 8.61 5.95
C ILE A 14 0.68 7.43 6.83
N ASP A 15 1.27 7.29 8.02
CA ASP A 15 0.92 6.22 8.97
C ASP A 15 -0.57 6.25 9.36
N ASN A 16 -1.13 7.45 9.58
CA ASN A 16 -2.54 7.59 9.94
C ASN A 16 -3.44 7.17 8.78
N VAL A 17 -3.13 7.58 7.55
CA VAL A 17 -3.88 7.16 6.36
C VAL A 17 -3.81 5.64 6.17
N LEU A 18 -2.64 5.03 6.31
CA LEU A 18 -2.45 3.57 6.19
C LEU A 18 -3.18 2.79 7.28
N LYS A 19 -3.25 3.33 8.51
CA LYS A 19 -4.07 2.76 9.58
C LYS A 19 -5.56 2.80 9.23
N THR A 20 -6.05 3.92 8.70
CA THR A 20 -7.45 4.05 8.28
C THR A 20 -7.77 3.11 7.13
N LEU A 21 -6.96 3.06 6.07
CA LEU A 21 -7.14 2.16 4.94
C LEU A 21 -7.21 0.69 5.37
N ARG A 22 -6.33 0.25 6.28
CA ARG A 22 -6.31 -1.13 6.78
C ARG A 22 -7.40 -1.44 7.81
N SER A 23 -8.07 -0.42 8.37
CA SER A 23 -9.23 -0.63 9.24
C SER A 23 -10.53 -0.85 8.47
N LEU A 24 -10.51 -0.68 7.14
CA LEU A 24 -11.66 -0.95 6.28
C LEU A 24 -11.86 -2.46 6.09
N ASP A 25 -13.10 -2.90 6.22
CA ASP A 25 -13.47 -4.31 6.04
C ASP A 25 -13.68 -4.64 4.56
N PHE A 26 -12.67 -5.27 3.94
CA PHE A 26 -12.76 -5.75 2.57
C PHE A 26 -13.34 -7.15 2.50
N VAL A 27 -14.50 -7.26 1.84
CA VAL A 27 -15.24 -8.51 1.64
C VAL A 27 -15.37 -8.85 0.16
N PRO A 28 -15.53 -10.14 -0.22
CA PRO A 28 -15.72 -10.57 -1.59
C PRO A 28 -17.14 -10.26 -2.09
N GLN A 29 -17.40 -8.97 -2.27
CA GLN A 29 -18.62 -8.38 -2.82
C GLN A 29 -18.24 -7.15 -3.64
N PRO A 30 -19.13 -6.64 -4.50
CA PRO A 30 -18.91 -5.36 -5.18
C PRO A 30 -18.70 -4.23 -4.18
N LEU A 31 -17.80 -3.31 -4.53
CA LEU A 31 -17.51 -2.15 -3.69
C LEU A 31 -18.75 -1.25 -3.62
N LYS A 32 -19.23 -0.98 -2.41
CA LYS A 32 -20.32 -0.01 -2.19
C LYS A 32 -19.81 1.41 -2.44
N ASP A 33 -20.69 2.29 -2.91
CA ASP A 33 -20.32 3.68 -3.24
C ASP A 33 -19.70 4.42 -2.04
N ASP A 34 -20.25 4.24 -0.83
CA ASP A 34 -19.71 4.85 0.39
C ASP A 34 -18.29 4.36 0.69
N THR A 35 -18.08 3.04 0.67
CA THR A 35 -16.75 2.44 0.91
C THR A 35 -15.75 2.85 -0.17
N LYS A 36 -16.20 2.93 -1.43
CA LYS A 36 -15.37 3.43 -2.53
C LYS A 36 -14.96 4.88 -2.29
N PHE A 37 -15.90 5.73 -1.88
CA PHE A 37 -15.63 7.13 -1.56
C PHE A 37 -14.63 7.27 -0.41
N ASP A 38 -14.76 6.46 0.64
CA ASP A 38 -13.82 6.44 1.75
C ASP A 38 -12.40 6.05 1.32
N ILE A 39 -12.27 4.98 0.52
CA ILE A 39 -10.98 4.55 -0.04
C ILE A 39 -10.36 5.65 -0.90
N GLU A 40 -11.14 6.25 -1.81
CA GLU A 40 -10.66 7.33 -2.68
C GLU A 40 -10.18 8.54 -1.88
N ASN A 41 -10.90 8.94 -0.84
CA ASN A 41 -10.49 10.05 0.02
C ASN A 41 -9.18 9.75 0.76
N GLN A 42 -9.03 8.54 1.30
CA GLN A 42 -7.79 8.14 1.98
C GLN A 42 -6.63 8.06 0.99
N LEU A 43 -6.81 7.46 -0.19
CA LEU A 43 -5.77 7.40 -1.22
C LEU A 43 -5.38 8.80 -1.70
N LYS A 44 -6.33 9.74 -1.79
CA LYS A 44 -6.06 11.12 -2.18
C LYS A 44 -5.14 11.84 -1.20
N GLU A 45 -5.20 11.53 0.09
CA GLU A 45 -4.23 12.04 1.07
C GLU A 45 -2.81 11.55 0.76
N LEU A 46 -2.64 10.38 0.14
CA LEU A 46 -1.35 9.90 -0.38
C LEU A 46 -1.05 10.39 -1.81
N ALA A 47 -1.84 11.30 -2.38
CA ALA A 47 -1.78 11.69 -3.79
C ALA A 47 -1.96 10.50 -4.77
N LEU A 48 -2.76 9.52 -4.35
CA LEU A 48 -3.19 8.35 -5.13
C LEU A 48 -4.71 8.37 -5.32
N ASN A 49 -5.21 7.43 -6.11
CA ASN A 49 -6.63 7.09 -6.24
C ASN A 49 -6.76 5.66 -6.77
N ILE A 50 -7.96 5.09 -6.81
CA ILE A 50 -8.14 3.69 -7.27
C ILE A 50 -7.65 3.52 -8.72
N GLU A 51 -7.87 4.51 -9.59
CA GLU A 51 -7.41 4.47 -10.98
C GLU A 51 -5.89 4.40 -11.09
N THR A 52 -5.13 5.09 -10.23
CA THR A 52 -3.66 4.95 -10.17
C THR A 52 -3.25 3.53 -9.81
N LEU A 53 -3.98 2.87 -8.91
CA LEU A 53 -3.70 1.48 -8.53
C LEU A 53 -4.00 0.51 -9.68
N ILE A 54 -4.98 0.80 -10.52
CA ILE A 54 -5.33 -0.04 -11.68
C ILE A 54 -4.33 0.18 -12.83
N SER A 55 -4.08 1.42 -13.18
CA SER A 55 -3.38 1.80 -14.42
C SER A 55 -1.86 1.66 -14.35
N TYR A 56 -1.26 1.83 -13.16
CA TYR A 56 0.20 1.82 -13.02
C TYR A 56 0.76 0.40 -13.08
N GLN A 57 1.88 0.22 -13.77
CA GLN A 57 2.67 -1.01 -13.68
C GLN A 57 3.36 -1.11 -12.31
N ASN A 58 3.76 -2.32 -11.91
CA ASN A 58 4.28 -2.59 -10.57
C ASN A 58 5.48 -1.68 -10.22
N ASN A 59 6.44 -1.55 -11.15
CA ASN A 59 7.62 -0.70 -10.95
C ASN A 59 7.28 0.80 -10.93
N GLU A 60 6.26 1.22 -11.69
CA GLU A 60 5.81 2.62 -11.72
C GLU A 60 5.14 2.99 -10.41
N LEU A 61 4.29 2.11 -9.87
CA LEU A 61 3.66 2.30 -8.56
C LEU A 61 4.71 2.38 -7.45
N ILE A 62 5.67 1.45 -7.41
CA ILE A 62 6.77 1.48 -6.43
C ILE A 62 7.55 2.81 -6.52
N ALA A 63 7.91 3.23 -7.74
CA ALA A 63 8.62 4.49 -7.94
C ALA A 63 7.80 5.71 -7.48
N LEU A 64 6.48 5.70 -7.70
CA LEU A 64 5.57 6.74 -7.20
C LEU A 64 5.53 6.74 -5.67
N LEU A 65 5.34 5.60 -5.02
CA LEU A 65 5.28 5.50 -3.56
C LEU A 65 6.59 5.99 -2.90
N CYS A 66 7.75 5.65 -3.46
CA CYS A 66 9.03 6.16 -2.97
C CYS A 66 9.18 7.68 -3.16
N ARG A 67 8.65 8.24 -4.25
CA ARG A 67 8.60 9.72 -4.47
C ARG A 67 7.66 10.41 -3.48
N LEU A 68 6.61 9.72 -3.05
CA LEU A 68 5.67 10.15 -2.02
C LEU A 68 6.21 9.90 -0.60
N HIS A 69 7.50 9.59 -0.47
CA HIS A 69 8.22 9.48 0.79
C HIS A 69 7.75 8.37 1.74
N LEU A 70 7.03 7.35 1.23
CA LEU A 70 6.74 6.16 2.01
C LEU A 70 8.04 5.43 2.36
N ASP A 71 8.27 5.19 3.65
CA ASP A 71 9.37 4.35 4.10
C ASP A 71 9.08 2.86 3.92
N PHE A 72 10.07 2.00 4.19
CA PHE A 72 9.92 0.55 4.00
C PHE A 72 8.81 -0.09 4.84
N ASN A 73 8.58 0.41 6.05
CA ASN A 73 7.50 -0.08 6.91
C ASN A 73 6.15 0.38 6.35
N GLN A 74 6.04 1.62 5.88
CA GLN A 74 4.84 2.15 5.24
C GLN A 74 4.53 1.45 3.92
N LEU A 75 5.55 1.12 3.13
CA LEU A 75 5.42 0.31 1.91
C LEU A 75 4.88 -1.09 2.23
N GLU A 76 5.37 -1.75 3.28
CA GLU A 76 4.83 -3.02 3.73
C GLU A 76 3.36 -2.90 4.14
N GLN A 77 3.00 -1.88 4.93
CA GLN A 77 1.61 -1.63 5.34
C GLN A 77 0.69 -1.31 4.14
N PHE A 78 1.20 -0.58 3.14
CA PHE A 78 0.45 -0.31 1.92
C PHE A 78 0.23 -1.58 1.10
N ALA A 79 1.23 -2.47 1.02
CA ALA A 79 1.08 -3.77 0.40
C ALA A 79 0.07 -4.66 1.15
N ASP A 80 0.03 -4.61 2.49
CA ASP A 80 -1.00 -5.31 3.29
C ASP A 80 -2.40 -4.83 2.89
N PHE A 81 -2.59 -3.51 2.79
CA PHE A 81 -3.83 -2.92 2.30
C PHE A 81 -4.21 -3.42 0.89
N LEU A 82 -3.26 -3.49 -0.05
CA LEU A 82 -3.54 -4.00 -1.41
C LEU A 82 -4.00 -5.45 -1.40
N ILE A 83 -3.43 -6.30 -0.53
CA ILE A 83 -3.88 -7.69 -0.37
C ILE A 83 -5.31 -7.74 0.14
N ASP A 84 -5.64 -6.96 1.16
CA ASP A 84 -7.00 -6.93 1.69
C ASP A 84 -7.99 -6.37 0.66
N PHE A 85 -7.62 -5.29 -0.05
CA PHE A 85 -8.47 -4.71 -1.09
C PHE A 85 -8.69 -5.66 -2.27
N SER A 86 -7.74 -6.55 -2.57
CA SER A 86 -7.90 -7.59 -3.59
C SER A 86 -8.99 -8.62 -3.28
N LYS A 87 -9.57 -8.60 -2.07
CA LYS A 87 -10.74 -9.42 -1.75
C LYS A 87 -12.00 -8.90 -2.45
N VAL A 88 -12.09 -7.61 -2.75
CA VAL A 88 -13.26 -6.99 -3.37
C VAL A 88 -13.42 -7.47 -4.81
N GLU A 89 -14.66 -7.73 -5.21
CA GLU A 89 -14.94 -8.18 -6.58
C GLU A 89 -14.42 -7.18 -7.62
N ASN A 90 -13.82 -7.71 -8.69
CA ASN A 90 -13.24 -6.96 -9.81
C ASN A 90 -11.96 -6.16 -9.50
N TYR A 91 -11.40 -6.30 -8.30
CA TYR A 91 -10.10 -5.72 -7.94
C TYR A 91 -9.09 -6.83 -7.64
N ASN A 92 -7.94 -6.78 -8.30
CA ASN A 92 -6.83 -7.68 -8.01
C ASN A 92 -5.52 -6.90 -8.03
N PHE A 93 -4.96 -6.69 -6.84
CA PHE A 93 -3.70 -6.00 -6.62
C PHE A 93 -2.64 -6.92 -5.99
N GLU A 94 -2.87 -8.25 -6.00
CA GLU A 94 -1.95 -9.22 -5.38
C GLU A 94 -0.55 -9.16 -6.00
N GLU A 95 -0.44 -9.02 -7.33
CA GLU A 95 0.84 -8.86 -8.01
C GLU A 95 1.56 -7.56 -7.63
N LYS A 96 0.81 -6.48 -7.40
CA LYS A 96 1.36 -5.19 -6.97
C LYS A 96 1.88 -5.27 -5.55
N ALA A 97 1.10 -5.87 -4.65
CA ALA A 97 1.52 -6.13 -3.28
C ALA A 97 2.77 -7.01 -3.24
N LEU A 98 2.81 -8.09 -4.03
CA LEU A 98 3.97 -8.97 -4.15
C LEU A 98 5.23 -8.20 -4.58
N ALA A 99 5.11 -7.34 -5.60
CA ALA A 99 6.22 -6.53 -6.09
C ALA A 99 6.72 -5.55 -5.01
N ILE A 100 5.82 -4.93 -4.24
CA ILE A 100 6.18 -4.04 -3.14
C ILE A 100 6.91 -4.82 -2.03
N TYR A 101 6.41 -5.99 -1.61
CA TYR A 101 7.11 -6.81 -0.63
C TYR A 101 8.51 -7.21 -1.09
N GLN A 102 8.66 -7.61 -2.35
CA GLN A 102 9.95 -7.96 -2.94
C GLN A 102 10.90 -6.75 -2.93
N TYR A 103 10.40 -5.58 -3.32
CA TYR A 103 11.16 -4.34 -3.26
C TYR A 103 11.63 -4.01 -1.85
N VAL A 104 10.74 -4.08 -0.85
CA VAL A 104 11.11 -3.83 0.56
C VAL A 104 12.17 -4.84 1.03
N GLN A 105 12.00 -6.13 0.74
CA GLN A 105 12.96 -7.17 1.14
C GLN A 105 14.34 -6.96 0.48
N GLN A 106 14.38 -6.49 -0.77
CA GLN A 106 15.61 -6.24 -1.51
C GLN A 106 16.32 -4.95 -1.05
N GLU A 107 15.59 -3.85 -0.95
CA GLU A 107 16.17 -2.51 -0.77
C GLU A 107 16.35 -2.10 0.69
N SER A 108 15.58 -2.67 1.63
CA SER A 108 15.74 -2.36 3.06
C SER A 108 17.09 -2.82 3.63
N LYS A 109 17.77 -3.76 2.97
CA LYS A 109 19.00 -4.42 3.44
C LYS A 109 18.84 -5.09 4.82
N VAL A 110 17.61 -5.28 5.28
CA VAL A 110 17.26 -5.98 6.52
C VAL A 110 16.50 -7.24 6.14
N PHE A 111 16.98 -8.38 6.63
CA PHE A 111 16.25 -9.62 6.44
C PHE A 111 14.99 -9.64 7.32
N SER A 112 13.81 -9.74 6.70
CA SER A 112 12.53 -9.85 7.40
C SER A 112 11.89 -11.22 7.16
N PHE A 113 11.75 -12.01 8.22
CA PHE A 113 10.99 -13.27 8.17
C PHE A 113 9.52 -13.02 7.82
N GLY A 114 8.94 -11.92 8.33
CA GLY A 114 7.55 -11.54 8.06
C GLY A 114 7.30 -11.26 6.57
N ILE A 115 8.16 -10.45 5.95
CA ILE A 115 8.04 -10.12 4.52
C ILE A 115 8.26 -11.37 3.67
N ASN A 116 9.25 -12.21 4.00
CA ASN A 116 9.47 -13.45 3.26
C ASN A 116 8.28 -14.41 3.35
N ALA A 117 7.62 -14.50 4.50
CA ALA A 117 6.40 -15.30 4.65
C ALA A 117 5.26 -14.76 3.77
N LYS A 118 5.07 -13.43 3.72
CA LYS A 118 4.09 -12.76 2.83
C LYS A 118 4.38 -13.03 1.36
N ILE A 119 5.65 -12.90 0.92
CA ILE A 119 6.09 -13.21 -0.45
C ILE A 119 5.80 -14.68 -0.80
N ALA A 120 6.17 -15.62 0.09
CA ALA A 120 5.96 -17.04 -0.13
C ALA A 120 4.48 -17.39 -0.22
N SER A 121 3.64 -16.82 0.64
CA SER A 121 2.19 -17.03 0.62
C SER A 121 1.55 -16.62 -0.71
N LEU A 122 2.03 -15.54 -1.33
CA LEU A 122 1.48 -15.06 -2.61
C LEU A 122 1.98 -15.84 -3.82
N LYS A 123 3.21 -16.38 -3.76
CA LYS A 123 3.77 -17.21 -4.84
C LYS A 123 3.19 -18.63 -4.88
N ASN A 124 2.63 -19.10 -3.78
CA ASN A 124 2.11 -20.47 -3.63
C ASN A 124 0.59 -20.56 -3.80
N LYS A 125 -0.07 -19.47 -4.19
CA LYS A 125 -1.48 -19.44 -4.63
C LYS A 125 -1.59 -19.91 -6.07
#